data_AF-A0A850T4K4-F1
#
_entry.id   AF-A0A850T4K4-F1
#
_cell.length_a   1.000
_cell.length_b   1.000
_cell.length_c   1.000
_cell.angle_alpha   90.00
_cell.angle_beta   90.00
_cell.angle_gamma   90.00
#
_symmetry.space_group_name_H-M   'P 1'
#
loop_
_entity.id
_entity.type
_entity.pdbx_description
1 polymer ?
#
loop_
_entity_poly.entity_id
_entity_poly.type
_entity_poly.pdbx_seq_one_letter_code
_entity_poly.pdbx_strand_id
1 'polypeptide(L)'
;MSQRPTSPILEEARRTHGAGSPTRAIPIYERALEEDTENPDILSAYGLALVEAGRPTDAETPLRRAIAIDPTRPGYRVNLAELFFKVGETDLAIETLQQTISAHPTFPRAFARLGRAQIDSRNFAAAAETLDRALQLDPNDRTSGLLLARALAAQENYGAVYYVLDHLEKVFPNDIQVKKFRLEIARMRQDFPALAVLAEELVKLSPDDPQGWRGIATARYEDGRYEDALAALERALTLEPKTADGLSQLAATAIQTLDFAKAEAALDAAEALDAGNTRLLSTRALLRTYQGRKEEAEAYCRRCIEADPHFISVYPQLSVLRNGWLSDEEEANARAILDNAALTPGSRAIAAYVIAHNRDARGDIDGAFETYARANGLAEERNRAENLRYDFEGHAAWTDAIISVFRSPPPIVEESHHEGAQPIFIIGLPRCGSTLVESVISAHSEVDAGGEMPMMPNMFNPWLKANYRLGEAALLPAERGAAAERYMRGVPTRFTKPRFTDKNLLNLEAAGFIAQVFPRSVIINVRRNPVENGLAIWR
;
A
#
# COMPACT_ATOMS: atom_id res chain seq x y z
N MET A 1 -30.80 4.97 45.84
CA MET A 1 -29.99 3.83 46.32
C MET A 1 -28.59 4.34 46.59
N SER A 2 -28.10 4.18 47.82
CA SER A 2 -26.84 4.75 48.31
C SER A 2 -25.66 4.15 47.55
N GLN A 3 -24.86 4.96 46.87
CA GLN A 3 -23.56 4.52 46.35
C GLN A 3 -22.69 4.17 47.56
N ARG A 4 -22.35 2.89 47.73
CA ARG A 4 -21.36 2.49 48.73
C ARG A 4 -20.06 3.23 48.40
N PRO A 5 -19.39 3.87 49.37
CA PRO A 5 -18.12 4.54 49.12
C PRO A 5 -17.13 3.54 48.51
N THR A 6 -16.49 3.91 47.41
CA THR A 6 -15.50 3.08 46.74
C THR A 6 -14.37 2.79 47.73
N SER A 7 -14.06 1.51 47.96
CA SER A 7 -12.97 1.14 48.86
C SER A 7 -11.64 1.70 48.31
N PRO A 8 -10.83 2.41 49.11
CA PRO A 8 -9.54 2.98 48.65
C PRO A 8 -8.61 1.94 48.01
N ILE A 9 -8.65 0.69 48.50
CA ILE A 9 -7.84 -0.41 47.96
C ILE A 9 -8.34 -0.88 46.58
N LEU A 10 -9.65 -0.79 46.31
CA LEU A 10 -10.21 -1.07 44.99
C LEU A 10 -9.80 -0.01 43.96
N GLU A 11 -9.75 1.26 44.35
CA GLU A 11 -9.26 2.33 43.46
C GLU A 11 -7.77 2.19 43.16
N GLU A 12 -6.96 1.81 44.15
CA GLU A 12 -5.55 1.47 43.97
C GLU A 12 -5.37 0.29 43.00
N ALA A 13 -6.14 -0.78 43.19
CA ALA A 13 -6.11 -1.95 42.31
C ALA A 13 -6.49 -1.59 40.88
N ARG A 14 -7.54 -0.80 40.68
CA ARG A 14 -7.97 -0.32 39.35
C ARG A 14 -6.95 0.59 38.70
N ARG A 15 -6.31 1.48 39.46
CA ARG A 15 -5.24 2.34 38.94
C ARG A 15 -4.04 1.51 38.49
N THR A 16 -3.63 0.52 39.29
CA THR A 16 -2.53 -0.39 38.97
C THR A 16 -2.85 -1.26 37.75
N HIS A 17 -4.09 -1.76 37.67
CA HIS A 17 -4.59 -2.49 36.53
C HIS A 17 -4.57 -1.64 35.26
N GLY A 18 -5.11 -0.41 35.33
CA GLY A 18 -5.16 0.54 34.22
C GLY A 18 -3.80 1.08 33.77
N ALA A 19 -2.77 1.04 34.63
CA ALA A 19 -1.38 1.33 34.26
C ALA A 19 -0.70 0.21 33.45
N GLY A 20 -1.46 -0.75 32.93
CA GLY A 20 -0.97 -1.83 32.07
C GLY A 20 -0.28 -2.96 32.83
N SER A 21 -0.53 -3.09 34.14
CA SER A 21 0.08 -4.13 34.99
C SER A 21 -1.00 -5.02 35.64
N PRO A 22 -1.77 -5.80 34.87
CA PRO A 22 -2.82 -6.68 35.42
C PRO A 22 -2.27 -7.66 36.45
N THR A 23 -1.07 -8.22 36.22
CA THR A 23 -0.38 -9.11 37.16
C THR A 23 -0.07 -8.47 38.50
N ARG A 24 0.28 -7.17 38.53
CA ARG A 24 0.54 -6.43 39.77
C ARG A 24 -0.73 -6.03 40.49
N ALA A 25 -1.85 -5.92 39.78
CA ALA A 25 -3.14 -5.57 40.36
C ALA A 25 -3.79 -6.77 41.09
N ILE A 26 -3.54 -8.01 40.65
CA ILE A 26 -4.04 -9.25 41.26
C ILE A 26 -3.89 -9.29 42.79
N PRO A 27 -2.69 -9.13 43.40
CA PRO A 27 -2.53 -9.18 44.85
C PRO A 27 -3.25 -8.04 45.59
N ILE A 28 -3.47 -6.90 44.91
CA ILE A 28 -4.22 -5.77 45.49
C ILE A 28 -5.72 -6.09 45.48
N TYR A 29 -6.23 -6.70 44.41
CA TYR A 29 -7.60 -7.21 44.36
C TYR A 29 -7.83 -8.33 45.38
N GLU A 30 -6.87 -9.23 45.61
CA GLU A 30 -6.95 -10.28 46.63
C GLU A 30 -7.10 -9.68 48.03
N ARG A 31 -6.26 -8.70 48.38
CA ARG A 31 -6.40 -7.94 49.63
C ARG A 31 -7.74 -7.19 49.73
N ALA A 32 -8.21 -6.63 48.62
CA ALA A 32 -9.52 -5.97 48.60
C ALA A 32 -10.67 -6.96 48.83
N LEU A 33 -10.54 -8.21 48.37
CA LEU A 33 -11.48 -9.28 48.65
C LEU A 33 -11.37 -9.82 50.07
N GLU A 34 -10.23 -9.69 50.76
CA GLU A 34 -10.13 -9.99 52.20
C GLU A 34 -10.97 -9.02 53.05
N GLU A 35 -11.08 -7.76 52.64
CA GLU A 35 -11.91 -6.75 53.32
C GLU A 35 -13.40 -6.88 53.00
N ASP A 36 -13.76 -7.22 51.75
CA ASP A 36 -15.15 -7.39 51.29
C ASP A 36 -15.24 -8.54 50.26
N THR A 37 -15.39 -9.76 50.79
CA THR A 37 -15.37 -11.02 50.02
C THR A 37 -16.50 -11.17 49.01
N GLU A 38 -17.61 -10.44 49.19
CA GLU A 38 -18.80 -10.50 48.34
C GLU A 38 -19.04 -9.21 47.57
N ASN A 39 -18.01 -8.38 47.38
CA ASN A 39 -18.14 -7.19 46.55
C ASN A 39 -18.12 -7.55 45.05
N PRO A 40 -19.23 -7.41 44.30
CA PRO A 40 -19.28 -7.79 42.89
C PRO A 40 -18.37 -6.92 42.01
N ASP A 41 -18.10 -5.67 42.39
CA ASP A 41 -17.21 -4.78 41.67
C ASP A 41 -15.73 -5.17 41.80
N ILE A 42 -15.33 -5.70 42.97
CA ILE A 42 -13.98 -6.24 43.19
C ILE A 42 -13.85 -7.58 42.49
N LEU A 43 -14.81 -8.49 42.68
CA LEU A 43 -14.83 -9.81 42.04
C LEU A 43 -14.75 -9.72 40.51
N SER A 44 -15.54 -8.82 39.89
CA SER A 44 -15.51 -8.67 38.44
C SER A 44 -14.20 -8.05 37.92
N ALA A 45 -13.66 -7.05 38.63
CA ALA A 45 -12.40 -6.43 38.27
C ALA A 45 -11.20 -7.38 38.45
N TYR A 46 -11.23 -8.19 39.51
CA TYR A 46 -10.26 -9.26 39.78
C TYR A 46 -10.28 -10.32 38.68
N GLY A 47 -11.47 -10.82 38.34
CA GLY A 47 -11.64 -11.79 37.25
C GLY A 47 -11.13 -11.26 35.92
N LEU A 48 -11.42 -10.01 35.57
CA LEU A 48 -10.87 -9.39 34.35
C LEU A 48 -9.33 -9.29 34.40
N ALA A 49 -8.76 -8.90 35.54
CA ALA A 49 -7.30 -8.84 35.70
C ALA A 49 -6.63 -10.22 35.53
N LEU A 50 -7.28 -11.29 35.99
CA LEU A 50 -6.82 -12.67 35.79
C LEU A 50 -6.84 -13.07 34.31
N VAL A 51 -7.90 -12.70 33.56
CA VAL A 51 -7.98 -12.90 32.10
C VAL A 51 -6.83 -12.20 31.39
N GLU A 52 -6.59 -10.93 31.70
CA GLU A 52 -5.55 -10.12 31.07
C GLU A 52 -4.13 -10.57 31.46
N ALA A 53 -3.94 -11.07 32.68
CA ALA A 53 -2.69 -11.63 33.17
C ALA A 53 -2.38 -13.06 32.67
N GLY A 54 -3.24 -13.64 31.82
CA GLY A 54 -3.03 -14.99 31.27
C GLY A 54 -3.37 -16.12 32.24
N ARG A 55 -4.21 -15.87 33.25
CA ARG A 55 -4.74 -16.86 34.21
C ARG A 55 -6.26 -17.06 34.05
N PRO A 56 -6.77 -17.41 32.86
CA PRO A 56 -8.21 -17.48 32.60
C PRO A 56 -8.94 -18.57 33.40
N THR A 57 -8.25 -19.66 33.79
CA THR A 57 -8.82 -20.74 34.62
C THR A 57 -9.31 -20.25 35.97
N ASP A 58 -8.66 -19.23 36.52
CA ASP A 58 -8.94 -18.70 37.84
C ASP A 58 -10.02 -17.60 37.80
N ALA A 59 -10.34 -17.10 36.59
CA ALA A 59 -11.21 -15.94 36.39
C ALA A 59 -12.70 -16.27 36.36
N GLU A 60 -13.09 -17.51 36.00
CA GLU A 60 -14.50 -17.84 35.81
C GLU A 60 -15.32 -17.73 37.09
N THR A 61 -14.81 -18.32 38.18
CA THR A 61 -15.45 -18.32 39.49
C THR A 61 -15.76 -16.90 40.00
N PRO A 62 -14.79 -15.96 40.08
CA PRO A 62 -15.08 -14.61 40.53
C PRO A 62 -16.01 -13.85 39.58
N LEU A 63 -15.90 -14.04 38.25
CA LEU A 63 -16.79 -13.39 37.28
C LEU A 63 -18.24 -13.86 37.41
N ARG A 64 -18.48 -15.18 37.51
CA ARG A 64 -19.82 -15.73 37.74
C ARG A 64 -20.38 -15.32 39.08
N ARG A 65 -19.54 -15.25 40.12
CA ARG A 65 -19.96 -14.81 41.46
C ARG A 65 -20.40 -13.34 41.45
N ALA A 66 -19.69 -12.45 40.75
CA ALA A 66 -20.10 -11.06 40.58
C ALA A 66 -21.48 -10.93 39.92
N ILE A 67 -21.73 -11.70 38.85
CA ILE A 67 -23.04 -11.73 38.16
C ILE A 67 -24.15 -12.29 39.06
N ALA A 68 -23.85 -13.30 39.89
CA ALA A 68 -24.83 -13.87 40.80
C ALA A 68 -25.25 -12.90 41.92
N ILE A 69 -24.31 -12.07 42.40
CA ILE A 69 -24.55 -11.07 43.46
C ILE A 69 -25.33 -9.87 42.92
N ASP A 70 -24.96 -9.37 41.73
CA ASP A 70 -25.67 -8.28 41.07
C ASP A 70 -25.84 -8.57 39.56
N PRO A 71 -26.97 -9.21 39.17
CA PRO A 71 -27.23 -9.57 37.78
C PRO A 71 -27.64 -8.37 36.92
N THR A 72 -27.88 -7.20 37.51
CA THR A 72 -28.41 -6.02 36.82
C THR A 72 -27.33 -5.19 36.13
N ARG A 73 -26.05 -5.47 36.43
CA ARG A 73 -24.92 -4.72 35.89
C ARG A 73 -24.35 -5.41 34.65
N PRO A 74 -24.59 -4.87 33.43
CA PRO A 74 -24.19 -5.55 32.18
C PRO A 74 -22.67 -5.67 32.01
N GLY A 75 -21.89 -4.79 32.66
CA GLY A 75 -20.43 -4.83 32.61
C GLY A 75 -19.83 -6.16 33.08
N TYR A 76 -20.47 -6.85 34.02
CA TYR A 76 -19.98 -8.14 34.53
C TYR A 76 -20.11 -9.26 33.49
N ARG A 77 -21.22 -9.29 32.75
CA ARG A 77 -21.42 -10.23 31.64
C ARG A 77 -20.46 -9.95 30.48
N VAL A 78 -20.16 -8.68 30.21
CA VAL A 78 -19.11 -8.34 29.23
C VAL A 78 -17.75 -8.87 29.67
N ASN A 79 -17.36 -8.71 30.95
CA ASN A 79 -16.10 -9.27 31.44
C ASN A 79 -16.08 -10.81 31.40
N LEU A 80 -17.23 -11.48 31.60
CA LEU A 80 -17.35 -12.93 31.39
C LEU A 80 -17.17 -13.31 29.91
N ALA A 81 -17.71 -12.54 28.97
CA ALA A 81 -17.47 -12.75 27.55
C ALA A 81 -15.99 -12.58 27.18
N GLU A 82 -15.26 -11.63 27.80
CA GLU A 82 -13.81 -11.50 27.62
C GLU A 82 -13.03 -12.76 28.07
N LEU A 83 -13.46 -13.40 29.17
CA LEU A 83 -12.92 -14.69 29.57
C LEU A 83 -13.16 -15.74 28.48
N PHE A 84 -14.39 -15.86 27.98
CA PHE A 84 -14.74 -16.84 26.95
C PHE A 84 -13.92 -16.64 25.66
N PHE A 85 -13.71 -15.40 25.22
CA PHE A 85 -12.78 -15.12 24.11
C PHE A 85 -11.35 -15.59 24.43
N LYS A 86 -10.88 -15.37 25.66
CA LYS A 86 -9.52 -15.76 26.08
C LYS A 86 -9.31 -17.27 26.10
N VAL A 87 -10.33 -18.05 26.41
CA VAL A 87 -10.27 -19.52 26.41
C VAL A 87 -10.66 -20.15 25.06
N GLY A 88 -10.99 -19.34 24.05
CA GLY A 88 -11.35 -19.81 22.71
C GLY A 88 -12.83 -20.18 22.53
N GLU A 89 -13.65 -20.04 23.57
CA GLU A 89 -15.09 -20.34 23.59
C GLU A 89 -15.89 -19.18 22.97
N THR A 90 -15.62 -18.89 21.71
CA THR A 90 -16.15 -17.71 20.99
C THR A 90 -17.69 -17.71 20.91
N ASP A 91 -18.30 -18.88 20.72
CA ASP A 91 -19.76 -19.02 20.64
C ASP A 91 -20.43 -18.64 21.97
N LEU A 92 -19.89 -19.09 23.10
CA LEU A 92 -20.38 -18.73 24.43
C LEU A 92 -20.20 -17.23 24.71
N ALA A 93 -19.10 -16.64 24.24
CA ALA A 93 -18.89 -15.20 24.36
C ALA A 93 -19.95 -14.40 23.57
N ILE A 94 -20.22 -14.79 22.32
CA ILE A 94 -21.24 -14.17 21.47
C ILE A 94 -22.63 -14.31 22.09
N GLU A 95 -23.00 -15.50 22.56
CA GLU A 95 -24.28 -15.72 23.23
C GLU A 95 -24.42 -14.84 24.47
N THR A 96 -23.38 -14.79 25.31
CA THR A 96 -23.34 -13.95 26.52
C THR A 96 -23.55 -12.47 26.19
N LEU A 97 -22.93 -11.98 25.10
CA LEU A 97 -23.07 -10.59 24.64
C LEU A 97 -24.47 -10.32 24.07
N GLN A 98 -25.03 -11.24 23.28
CA GLN A 98 -26.39 -11.11 22.74
C GLN A 98 -27.45 -11.09 23.86
N GLN A 99 -27.31 -11.95 24.86
CA GLN A 99 -28.16 -11.91 26.06
C GLN A 99 -28.02 -10.58 26.81
N THR A 100 -26.78 -10.07 26.92
CA THR A 100 -26.50 -8.78 27.57
C THR A 100 -27.16 -7.61 26.82
N ILE A 101 -27.09 -7.60 25.48
CA ILE A 101 -27.74 -6.59 24.63
C ILE A 101 -29.26 -6.68 24.74
N SER A 102 -29.82 -7.90 24.76
CA SER A 102 -31.27 -8.11 24.89
C SER A 102 -31.80 -7.57 26.22
N ALA A 103 -31.04 -7.77 27.31
CA ALA A 103 -31.40 -7.24 28.64
C ALA A 103 -31.08 -5.74 28.81
N HIS A 104 -30.05 -5.23 28.12
CA HIS A 104 -29.55 -3.86 28.25
C HIS A 104 -29.28 -3.23 26.86
N PRO A 105 -30.33 -2.87 26.10
CA PRO A 105 -30.21 -2.43 24.71
C PRO A 105 -29.55 -1.05 24.51
N THR A 106 -29.23 -0.35 25.60
CA THR A 106 -28.56 0.95 25.60
C THR A 106 -27.14 0.89 26.17
N PHE A 107 -26.54 -0.31 26.29
CA PHE A 107 -25.19 -0.48 26.81
C PHE A 107 -24.16 -0.65 25.67
N PRO A 108 -23.50 0.43 25.20
CA PRO A 108 -22.68 0.43 23.98
C PRO A 108 -21.53 -0.58 24.02
N ARG A 109 -20.92 -0.80 25.20
CA ARG A 109 -19.77 -1.71 25.34
C ARG A 109 -20.10 -3.15 24.93
N ALA A 110 -21.33 -3.63 25.15
CA ALA A 110 -21.71 -4.98 24.71
C ALA A 110 -21.78 -5.09 23.18
N PHE A 111 -22.33 -4.07 22.51
CA PHE A 111 -22.31 -3.96 21.04
C PHE A 111 -20.88 -3.90 20.49
N ALA A 112 -20.01 -3.07 21.08
CA ALA A 112 -18.61 -2.95 20.66
C ALA A 112 -17.85 -4.29 20.72
N ARG A 113 -18.04 -5.06 21.80
CA ARG A 113 -17.42 -6.38 21.96
C ARG A 113 -18.02 -7.43 21.02
N LEU A 114 -19.34 -7.41 20.80
CA LEU A 114 -19.97 -8.31 19.84
C LEU A 114 -19.50 -8.02 18.41
N GLY A 115 -19.42 -6.74 18.03
CA GLY A 115 -18.91 -6.32 16.73
C GLY A 115 -17.47 -6.75 16.49
N ARG A 116 -16.59 -6.67 17.51
CA ARG A 116 -15.23 -7.21 17.44
C ARG A 116 -15.23 -8.72 17.18
N ALA A 117 -16.02 -9.48 17.94
CA ALA A 117 -16.13 -10.92 17.76
C ALA A 117 -16.62 -11.30 16.37
N GLN A 118 -17.60 -10.56 15.84
CA GLN A 118 -18.11 -10.75 14.48
C GLN A 118 -17.04 -10.45 13.41
N ILE A 119 -16.17 -9.46 13.61
CA ILE A 119 -15.00 -9.23 12.74
C ILE A 119 -14.05 -10.43 12.76
N ASP A 120 -13.74 -10.95 13.95
CA ASP A 120 -12.82 -12.07 14.13
C ASP A 120 -13.39 -13.36 13.50
N SER A 121 -14.72 -13.54 13.54
CA SER A 121 -15.45 -14.59 12.80
C SER A 121 -15.72 -14.28 11.33
N ARG A 122 -15.18 -13.18 10.77
CA ARG A 122 -15.36 -12.71 9.39
C ARG A 122 -16.81 -12.38 8.98
N ASN A 123 -17.70 -12.19 9.95
CA ASN A 123 -19.08 -11.76 9.76
C ASN A 123 -19.17 -10.23 9.64
N PHE A 124 -18.52 -9.66 8.62
CA PHE A 124 -18.31 -8.22 8.51
C PHE A 124 -19.61 -7.39 8.40
N ALA A 125 -20.64 -7.92 7.72
CA ALA A 125 -21.93 -7.24 7.60
C ALA A 125 -22.61 -7.06 8.98
N ALA A 126 -22.72 -8.16 9.74
CA ALA A 126 -23.29 -8.12 11.09
C ALA A 126 -22.43 -7.26 12.05
N ALA A 127 -21.11 -7.31 11.90
CA ALA A 127 -20.20 -6.45 12.66
C ALA A 127 -20.47 -4.96 12.39
N ALA A 128 -20.64 -4.57 11.12
CA ALA A 128 -20.91 -3.19 10.76
C ALA A 128 -22.22 -2.68 11.37
N GLU A 129 -23.31 -3.44 11.29
CA GLU A 129 -24.59 -3.08 11.93
C GLU A 129 -24.47 -2.96 13.45
N THR A 130 -23.80 -3.93 14.08
CA THR A 130 -23.62 -3.97 15.54
C THR A 130 -22.76 -2.79 16.03
N LEU A 131 -21.69 -2.46 15.31
CA LEU A 131 -20.78 -1.36 15.65
C LEU A 131 -21.38 0.00 15.34
N ASP A 132 -22.18 0.13 14.28
CA ASP A 132 -22.98 1.34 14.04
C ASP A 132 -23.93 1.59 15.21
N ARG A 133 -24.60 0.53 15.71
CA ARG A 133 -25.45 0.65 16.91
C ARG A 133 -24.66 1.04 18.15
N ALA A 134 -23.42 0.55 18.31
CA ALA A 134 -22.53 0.99 19.39
C ALA A 134 -22.24 2.51 19.31
N LEU A 135 -21.96 3.03 18.11
CA LEU A 135 -21.68 4.45 17.87
C LEU A 135 -22.92 5.33 17.96
N GLN A 136 -24.12 4.83 17.65
CA GLN A 136 -25.36 5.58 17.91
C GLN A 136 -25.59 5.82 19.41
N LEU A 137 -25.12 4.89 20.25
CA LEU A 137 -25.22 4.97 21.71
C LEU A 137 -24.05 5.76 22.34
N ASP A 138 -22.85 5.63 21.77
CA ASP A 138 -21.66 6.40 22.13
C ASP A 138 -20.92 6.89 20.86
N PRO A 139 -21.28 8.07 20.33
CA PRO A 139 -20.73 8.59 19.08
C PRO A 139 -19.23 8.90 19.10
N ASN A 140 -18.63 8.90 20.30
CA ASN A 140 -17.23 9.23 20.53
C ASN A 140 -16.41 7.99 20.93
N ASP A 141 -16.91 6.77 20.78
CA ASP A 141 -16.06 5.59 20.98
C ASP A 141 -15.13 5.38 19.76
N ARG A 142 -13.92 5.92 19.85
CA ARG A 142 -12.86 5.74 18.85
C ARG A 142 -12.65 4.27 18.46
N THR A 143 -12.74 3.35 19.43
CA THR A 143 -12.47 1.92 19.18
C THR A 143 -13.56 1.32 18.32
N SER A 144 -14.83 1.55 18.67
CA SER A 144 -15.97 1.11 17.85
C SER A 144 -15.94 1.74 16.46
N GLY A 145 -15.57 3.02 16.33
CA GLY A 145 -15.41 3.68 15.05
C GLY A 145 -14.36 3.03 14.15
N LEU A 146 -13.17 2.74 14.67
CA LEU A 146 -12.11 2.07 13.88
C LEU A 146 -12.50 0.64 13.50
N LEU A 147 -13.19 -0.08 14.38
CA LEU A 147 -13.71 -1.42 14.07
C LEU A 147 -14.82 -1.37 13.02
N LEU A 148 -15.70 -0.38 13.07
CA LEU A 148 -16.74 -0.18 12.06
C LEU A 148 -16.09 0.09 10.71
N ALA A 149 -15.12 1.01 10.67
CA ALA A 149 -14.37 1.32 9.45
C ALA A 149 -13.66 0.07 8.88
N ARG A 150 -13.12 -0.80 9.74
CA ARG A 150 -12.53 -2.10 9.33
C ARG A 150 -13.56 -3.07 8.76
N ALA A 151 -14.72 -3.21 9.41
CA ALA A 151 -15.80 -4.07 8.94
C ALA A 151 -16.36 -3.58 7.58
N LEU A 152 -16.46 -2.27 7.38
CA LEU A 152 -16.89 -1.66 6.12
C LEU A 152 -15.84 -1.80 5.01
N ALA A 153 -14.55 -1.67 5.35
CA ALA A 153 -13.46 -1.86 4.39
C ALA A 153 -13.38 -3.30 3.89
N ALA A 154 -13.62 -4.29 4.75
CA ALA A 154 -13.70 -5.71 4.36
C ALA A 154 -14.91 -6.04 3.46
N GLN A 155 -15.91 -5.15 3.44
CA GLN A 155 -17.05 -5.20 2.51
C GLN A 155 -16.86 -4.31 1.28
N GLU A 156 -15.67 -3.72 1.11
CA GLU A 156 -15.34 -2.78 0.03
C GLU A 156 -16.26 -1.54 -0.02
N ASN A 157 -16.97 -1.23 1.07
CA ASN A 157 -17.84 -0.05 1.17
C ASN A 157 -17.03 1.19 1.59
N TYR A 158 -16.11 1.61 0.71
CA TYR A 158 -15.17 2.69 1.01
C TYR A 158 -15.84 4.05 1.22
N GLY A 159 -17.00 4.30 0.61
CA GLY A 159 -17.77 5.53 0.86
C GLY A 159 -18.17 5.64 2.33
N ALA A 160 -18.68 4.55 2.92
CA ALA A 160 -19.01 4.50 4.34
C ALA A 160 -17.75 4.51 5.23
N VAL A 161 -16.65 3.87 4.80
CA VAL A 161 -15.35 3.94 5.51
C VAL A 161 -14.91 5.40 5.68
N TYR A 162 -14.89 6.18 4.60
CA TYR A 162 -14.48 7.59 4.68
C TYR A 162 -15.45 8.42 5.52
N TYR A 163 -16.75 8.16 5.46
CA TYR A 163 -17.72 8.84 6.33
C TYR A 163 -17.42 8.64 7.82
N VAL A 164 -17.12 7.39 8.22
CA VAL A 164 -16.76 7.07 9.62
C VAL A 164 -15.41 7.70 9.99
N LEU A 165 -14.41 7.63 9.13
CA LEU A 165 -13.09 8.21 9.40
C LEU A 165 -13.12 9.74 9.47
N ASP A 166 -13.92 10.40 8.63
CA ASP A 166 -14.11 11.85 8.67
C ASP A 166 -14.79 12.29 9.98
N HIS A 167 -15.73 11.51 10.49
CA HIS A 167 -16.31 11.75 11.82
C HIS A 167 -15.26 11.57 12.93
N LEU A 168 -14.51 10.47 12.90
CA LEU A 168 -13.47 10.20 13.89
C LEU A 168 -12.38 11.28 13.90
N GLU A 169 -11.95 11.78 12.76
CA GLU A 169 -10.93 12.85 12.68
C GLU A 169 -11.46 14.20 13.18
N LYS A 170 -12.78 14.45 13.07
CA LYS A 170 -13.41 15.64 13.69
C LYS A 170 -13.44 15.55 15.21
N VAL A 171 -13.76 14.38 15.75
CA VAL A 171 -13.86 14.16 17.21
C VAL A 171 -12.47 14.01 17.84
N PHE A 172 -11.55 13.34 17.14
CA PHE A 172 -10.19 13.01 17.58
C PHE A 172 -9.15 13.57 16.61
N PRO A 173 -8.98 14.90 16.57
CA PRO A 173 -7.96 15.50 15.72
C PRO A 173 -6.58 14.99 16.10
N ASN A 174 -5.78 14.61 15.09
CA ASN A 174 -4.43 14.05 15.23
C ASN A 174 -4.34 12.70 15.98
N ASP A 175 -5.43 11.93 16.12
CA ASP A 175 -5.31 10.56 16.64
C ASP A 175 -4.55 9.66 15.67
N ILE A 176 -3.41 9.16 16.14
CA ILE A 176 -2.47 8.36 15.36
C ILE A 176 -3.12 7.07 14.83
N GLN A 177 -4.01 6.42 15.59
CA GLN A 177 -4.63 5.17 15.15
C GLN A 177 -5.63 5.41 14.02
N VAL A 178 -6.38 6.50 14.10
CA VAL A 178 -7.29 6.93 13.01
C VAL A 178 -6.49 7.25 11.75
N LYS A 179 -5.40 8.03 11.87
CA LYS A 179 -4.51 8.36 10.75
C LYS A 179 -3.85 7.14 10.12
N LYS A 180 -3.36 6.20 10.93
CA LYS A 180 -2.78 4.92 10.47
C LYS A 180 -3.79 4.10 9.70
N PHE A 181 -5.02 4.00 10.18
CA PHE A 181 -6.04 3.24 9.46
C PHE A 181 -6.44 3.94 8.16
N ARG A 182 -6.58 5.27 8.15
CA ARG A 182 -6.85 6.03 6.91
C ARG A 182 -5.73 5.87 5.88
N LEU A 183 -4.47 5.88 6.31
CA LEU A 183 -3.30 5.61 5.48
C LEU A 183 -3.34 4.19 4.89
N GLU A 184 -3.71 3.19 5.69
CA GLU A 184 -3.88 1.81 5.23
C GLU A 184 -4.95 1.68 4.14
N ILE A 185 -6.08 2.36 4.31
CA ILE A 185 -7.15 2.41 3.29
C ILE A 185 -6.64 3.06 2.00
N ALA A 186 -5.94 4.20 2.08
CA ALA A 186 -5.35 4.84 0.91
C ALA A 186 -4.38 3.90 0.17
N ARG A 187 -3.55 3.16 0.91
CA ARG A 187 -2.64 2.15 0.35
C ARG A 187 -3.38 1.01 -0.33
N MET A 188 -4.39 0.43 0.32
CA MET A 188 -5.20 -0.67 -0.25
C MET A 188 -5.95 -0.24 -1.51
N ARG A 189 -6.41 1.01 -1.55
CA ARG A 189 -7.08 1.63 -2.70
C ARG A 189 -6.12 2.09 -3.79
N GLN A 190 -4.81 1.98 -3.56
CA GLN A 190 -3.76 2.54 -4.43
C GLN A 190 -3.98 4.04 -4.73
N ASP A 191 -4.57 4.77 -3.78
CA ASP A 191 -4.69 6.23 -3.84
C ASP A 191 -3.37 6.86 -3.39
N PHE A 192 -2.36 6.77 -4.26
CA PHE A 192 -1.00 7.25 -3.98
C PHE A 192 -0.93 8.76 -3.66
N PRO A 193 -1.73 9.64 -4.30
CA PRO A 193 -1.82 11.04 -3.89
C PRO A 193 -2.27 11.21 -2.44
N ALA A 194 -3.37 10.56 -2.03
CA ALA A 194 -3.82 10.62 -0.64
C ALA A 194 -2.81 9.96 0.31
N LEU A 195 -2.21 8.83 -0.11
CA LEU A 195 -1.18 8.12 0.65
C LEU A 195 0.01 9.02 0.97
N ALA A 196 0.50 9.80 0.01
CA ALA A 196 1.62 10.72 0.21
C ALA A 196 1.33 11.74 1.31
N VAL A 197 0.17 12.40 1.22
CA VAL A 197 -0.24 13.45 2.18
C VAL A 197 -0.41 12.85 3.58
N LEU A 198 -1.14 11.74 3.70
CA LEU A 198 -1.40 11.07 4.97
C LEU A 198 -0.11 10.53 5.60
N ALA A 199 0.83 10.04 4.80
CA ALA A 199 2.09 9.51 5.28
C ALA A 199 2.97 10.63 5.86
N GLU A 200 3.04 11.77 5.17
CA GLU A 200 3.76 12.96 5.65
C GLU A 200 3.14 13.53 6.93
N GLU A 201 1.80 13.58 7.02
CA GLU A 201 1.11 13.94 8.26
C GLU A 201 1.46 12.99 9.41
N LEU A 202 1.41 11.67 9.15
CA LEU A 202 1.70 10.66 10.17
C LEU A 202 3.15 10.74 10.67
N VAL A 203 4.13 10.94 9.78
CA VAL A 203 5.54 11.11 10.17
C VAL A 203 5.74 12.38 10.99
N LYS A 204 5.01 13.47 10.70
CA LYS A 204 5.06 14.70 11.53
C LYS A 204 4.49 14.46 12.94
N LEU A 205 3.42 13.69 13.05
CA LEU A 205 2.77 13.38 14.34
C LEU A 205 3.53 12.31 15.14
N SER A 206 4.13 11.34 14.45
CA SER A 206 4.83 10.20 15.05
C SER A 206 6.06 9.81 14.21
N PRO A 207 7.21 10.51 14.38
CA PRO A 207 8.42 10.25 13.60
C PRO A 207 9.05 8.87 13.81
N ASP A 208 8.67 8.19 14.89
CA ASP A 208 9.14 6.85 15.27
C ASP A 208 8.13 5.75 14.89
N ASP A 209 7.03 6.08 14.21
CA ASP A 209 6.11 5.09 13.66
C ASP A 209 6.56 4.63 12.26
N PRO A 210 6.87 3.34 12.05
CA PRO A 210 7.35 2.84 10.76
C PRO A 210 6.30 2.92 9.65
N GLN A 211 4.99 2.94 9.96
CA GLN A 211 3.94 2.91 8.96
C GLN A 211 3.89 4.19 8.13
N GLY A 212 4.16 5.35 8.74
CA GLY A 212 4.28 6.62 8.03
C GLY A 212 5.42 6.59 7.03
N TRP A 213 6.60 6.16 7.45
CA TRP A 213 7.78 6.03 6.58
C TRP A 213 7.55 5.02 5.43
N ARG A 214 6.90 3.88 5.69
CA ARG A 214 6.50 2.94 4.62
C ARG A 214 5.50 3.55 3.64
N GLY A 215 4.57 4.38 4.14
CA GLY A 215 3.63 5.13 3.31
C GLY A 215 4.36 6.11 2.39
N ILE A 216 5.33 6.86 2.91
CA ILE A 216 6.20 7.74 2.11
C ILE A 216 6.96 6.92 1.08
N ALA A 217 7.60 5.82 1.49
CA ALA A 217 8.36 4.97 0.58
C ALA A 217 7.52 4.48 -0.59
N THR A 218 6.32 3.96 -0.30
CA THR A 218 5.37 3.48 -1.33
C THR A 218 4.94 4.61 -2.26
N ALA A 219 4.48 5.74 -1.70
CA ALA A 219 4.01 6.86 -2.51
C ALA A 219 5.12 7.45 -3.40
N ARG A 220 6.35 7.55 -2.88
CA ARG A 220 7.51 8.05 -3.64
C ARG A 220 7.99 7.06 -4.69
N TYR A 221 7.89 5.76 -4.44
CA TYR A 221 8.21 4.73 -5.42
C TYR A 221 7.28 4.82 -6.64
N GLU A 222 5.98 4.97 -6.40
CA GLU A 222 4.96 5.09 -7.45
C GLU A 222 5.02 6.44 -8.18
N ASP A 223 5.50 7.49 -7.50
CA ASP A 223 5.86 8.78 -8.09
C ASP A 223 7.22 8.73 -8.84
N GLY A 224 7.88 7.55 -8.89
CA GLY A 224 9.21 7.28 -9.45
C GLY A 224 10.38 8.05 -8.82
N ARG A 225 10.16 8.62 -7.64
CA ARG A 225 11.20 9.23 -6.79
C ARG A 225 11.90 8.13 -5.99
N TYR A 226 12.63 7.26 -6.68
CA TYR A 226 13.19 6.04 -6.09
C TYR A 226 14.23 6.29 -4.99
N GLU A 227 15.01 7.37 -5.07
CA GLU A 227 15.99 7.72 -4.03
C GLU A 227 15.30 8.14 -2.72
N ASP A 228 14.24 8.95 -2.81
CA ASP A 228 13.43 9.33 -1.65
C ASP A 228 12.69 8.12 -1.07
N ALA A 229 12.19 7.24 -1.96
CA ALA A 229 11.55 6.00 -1.55
C ALA A 229 12.52 5.08 -0.79
N LEU A 230 13.76 4.98 -1.28
CA LEU A 230 14.82 4.20 -0.64
C LEU A 230 15.14 4.74 0.75
N ALA A 231 15.36 6.05 0.89
CA ALA A 231 15.67 6.68 2.16
C ALA A 231 14.52 6.51 3.20
N ALA A 232 13.26 6.68 2.75
CA ALA A 232 12.10 6.47 3.61
C ALA A 232 11.96 4.99 4.05
N LEU A 233 12.23 4.04 3.14
CA LEU A 233 12.19 2.62 3.46
C LEU A 233 13.32 2.20 4.41
N GLU A 234 14.53 2.74 4.23
CA GLU A 234 15.63 2.57 5.18
C GLU A 234 15.24 3.05 6.57
N ARG A 235 14.63 4.24 6.67
CA ARG A 235 14.15 4.77 7.93
C ARG A 235 13.09 3.87 8.57
N ALA A 236 12.11 3.38 7.80
CA ALA A 236 11.11 2.43 8.28
C ALA A 236 11.77 1.15 8.85
N LEU A 237 12.75 0.58 8.14
CA LEU A 237 13.46 -0.64 8.55
C LEU A 237 14.40 -0.44 9.76
N THR A 238 14.69 0.81 10.16
CA THR A 238 15.35 1.08 11.45
C THR A 238 14.40 1.03 12.65
N LEU A 239 13.09 1.18 12.40
CA LEU A 239 12.04 1.29 13.42
C LEU A 239 11.27 -0.02 13.64
N GLU A 240 11.42 -0.99 12.75
CA GLU A 240 10.73 -2.28 12.81
C GLU A 240 11.70 -3.47 12.72
N PRO A 241 11.30 -4.67 13.19
CA PRO A 241 12.09 -5.87 13.00
C PRO A 241 12.34 -6.13 11.51
N LYS A 242 13.60 -6.36 11.16
CA LYS A 242 13.98 -6.73 9.80
C LYS A 242 13.41 -8.10 9.45
N THR A 243 12.74 -8.19 8.32
CA THR A 243 12.18 -9.42 7.75
C THR A 243 12.77 -9.63 6.35
N ALA A 244 12.82 -10.88 5.88
CA ALA A 244 13.26 -11.18 4.51
C ALA A 244 12.44 -10.37 3.48
N ASP A 245 11.13 -10.26 3.68
CA ASP A 245 10.21 -9.47 2.85
C ASP A 245 10.52 -7.97 2.83
N GLY A 246 10.82 -7.38 3.99
CA GLY A 246 11.16 -5.96 4.11
C GLY A 246 12.51 -5.63 3.47
N LEU A 247 13.51 -6.49 3.68
CA LEU A 247 14.83 -6.37 3.08
C LEU A 247 14.80 -6.63 1.56
N SER A 248 13.94 -7.53 1.09
CA SER A 248 13.73 -7.76 -0.35
C SER A 248 13.07 -6.57 -1.03
N GLN A 249 12.17 -5.85 -0.34
CA GLN A 249 11.64 -4.57 -0.82
C GLN A 249 12.71 -3.48 -0.86
N LEU A 250 13.59 -3.40 0.15
CA LEU A 250 14.72 -2.48 0.14
C LEU A 250 15.64 -2.74 -1.06
N ALA A 251 15.96 -4.01 -1.33
CA ALA A 251 16.75 -4.40 -2.48
C ALA A 251 16.07 -4.06 -3.81
N ALA A 252 14.77 -4.32 -3.95
CA ALA A 252 14.01 -3.98 -5.15
C ALA A 252 14.03 -2.46 -5.43
N THR A 253 13.89 -1.64 -4.38
CA THR A 253 14.01 -0.18 -4.50
C THR A 253 15.44 0.26 -4.84
N ALA A 254 16.46 -0.37 -4.23
CA ALA A 254 17.86 -0.10 -4.54
C ALA A 254 18.25 -0.49 -5.98
N ILE A 255 17.64 -1.53 -6.56
CA ILE A 255 17.79 -1.87 -7.99
C ILE A 255 17.28 -0.72 -8.87
N GLN A 256 16.14 -0.09 -8.52
CA GLN A 256 15.61 1.04 -9.29
C GLN A 256 16.53 2.27 -9.24
N THR A 257 17.24 2.47 -8.13
CA THR A 257 18.26 3.54 -8.02
C THR A 257 19.62 3.15 -8.61
N LEU A 258 19.74 1.93 -9.18
CA LEU A 258 20.99 1.31 -9.64
C LEU A 258 22.06 1.15 -8.55
N ASP A 259 21.67 1.16 -7.27
CA ASP A 259 22.56 0.88 -6.14
C ASP A 259 22.64 -0.64 -5.93
N PHE A 260 23.33 -1.32 -6.86
CA PHE A 260 23.45 -2.77 -6.85
C PHE A 260 24.22 -3.28 -5.62
N ALA A 261 25.15 -2.50 -5.07
CA ALA A 261 25.88 -2.89 -3.87
C ALA A 261 24.94 -2.98 -2.65
N LYS A 262 24.07 -1.98 -2.49
CA LYS A 262 23.04 -2.00 -1.43
C LYS A 262 22.01 -3.11 -1.67
N ALA A 263 21.60 -3.32 -2.93
CA ALA A 263 20.69 -4.40 -3.28
C ALA A 263 21.26 -5.78 -2.89
N GLU A 264 22.53 -6.07 -3.20
CA GLU A 264 23.19 -7.30 -2.77
C GLU A 264 23.21 -7.44 -1.25
N ALA A 265 23.68 -6.41 -0.53
CA ALA A 265 23.80 -6.46 0.93
C ALA A 265 22.43 -6.69 1.61
N ALA A 266 21.37 -6.07 1.09
CA ALA A 266 20.02 -6.26 1.58
C ALA A 266 19.49 -7.69 1.30
N LEU A 267 19.77 -8.23 0.11
CA LEU A 267 19.37 -9.59 -0.22
C LEU A 267 20.18 -10.65 0.54
N ASP A 268 21.46 -10.42 0.82
CA ASP A 268 22.29 -11.30 1.66
C ASP A 268 21.75 -11.34 3.09
N ALA A 269 21.39 -10.17 3.63
CA ALA A 269 20.74 -10.09 4.93
C ALA A 269 19.35 -10.76 4.95
N ALA A 270 18.59 -10.67 3.85
CA ALA A 270 17.29 -11.33 3.73
C ALA A 270 17.43 -12.87 3.63
N GLU A 271 18.40 -13.36 2.86
CA GLU A 271 18.67 -14.79 2.70
C GLU A 271 19.16 -15.43 4.01
N ALA A 272 19.90 -14.69 4.83
CA ALA A 272 20.28 -15.12 6.17
C ALA A 272 19.09 -15.25 7.14
N LEU A 273 17.97 -14.56 6.89
CA LEU A 273 16.74 -14.67 7.68
C LEU A 273 15.83 -15.79 7.17
N ASP A 274 15.65 -15.88 5.85
CA ASP A 274 14.83 -16.89 5.19
C ASP A 274 15.29 -17.09 3.73
N ALA A 275 16.06 -18.15 3.49
CA ALA A 275 16.59 -18.48 2.17
C ALA A 275 15.54 -19.04 1.19
N GLY A 276 14.35 -19.42 1.69
CA GLY A 276 13.22 -19.90 0.90
C GLY A 276 12.22 -18.80 0.55
N ASN A 277 12.43 -17.57 1.02
CA ASN A 277 11.50 -16.47 0.77
C ASN A 277 11.37 -16.18 -0.73
N THR A 278 10.15 -16.28 -1.27
CA THR A 278 9.89 -16.15 -2.71
C THR A 278 10.17 -14.74 -3.22
N ARG A 279 9.88 -13.71 -2.41
CA ARG A 279 10.15 -12.31 -2.77
C ARG A 279 11.65 -12.06 -2.86
N LEU A 280 12.44 -12.53 -1.91
CA LEU A 280 13.91 -12.53 -1.97
C LEU A 280 14.40 -13.16 -3.27
N LEU A 281 14.00 -14.40 -3.54
CA LEU A 281 14.50 -15.18 -4.69
C LEU A 281 14.16 -14.48 -6.01
N SER A 282 12.94 -13.96 -6.15
CA SER A 282 12.54 -13.18 -7.32
C SER A 282 13.31 -11.87 -7.46
N THR A 283 13.54 -11.12 -6.36
CA THR A 283 14.33 -9.89 -6.40
C THR A 283 15.81 -10.16 -6.70
N ARG A 284 16.37 -11.28 -6.23
CA ARG A 284 17.74 -11.69 -6.57
C ARG A 284 17.86 -12.07 -8.04
N ALA A 285 16.88 -12.79 -8.60
CA ALA A 285 16.82 -13.04 -10.04
C ALA A 285 16.79 -11.72 -10.83
N LEU A 286 15.98 -10.75 -10.39
CA LEU A 286 15.91 -9.41 -11.00
C LEU A 286 17.27 -8.71 -10.97
N LEU A 287 17.96 -8.68 -9.83
CA LEU A 287 19.29 -8.08 -9.69
C LEU A 287 20.31 -8.72 -10.64
N ARG A 288 20.35 -10.05 -10.70
CA ARG A 288 21.24 -10.80 -11.60
C ARG A 288 20.93 -10.50 -13.07
N THR A 289 19.67 -10.28 -13.42
CA THR A 289 19.26 -9.86 -14.76
C THR A 289 19.82 -8.48 -15.12
N TYR A 290 19.71 -7.49 -14.23
CA TYR A 290 20.29 -6.16 -14.44
C TYR A 290 21.83 -6.19 -14.54
N GLN A 291 22.48 -7.12 -13.87
CA GLN A 291 23.93 -7.33 -13.97
C GLN A 291 24.36 -8.14 -15.21
N GLY A 292 23.41 -8.61 -16.02
CA GLY A 292 23.67 -9.44 -17.20
C GLY A 292 24.05 -10.90 -16.88
N ARG A 293 23.90 -11.34 -15.63
CA ARG A 293 24.24 -12.70 -15.17
C ARG A 293 23.03 -13.64 -15.34
N LYS A 294 22.76 -14.02 -16.58
CA LYS A 294 21.52 -14.71 -16.97
C LYS A 294 21.38 -16.10 -16.34
N GLU A 295 22.46 -16.86 -16.27
CA GLU A 295 22.46 -18.22 -15.71
C GLU A 295 22.14 -18.21 -14.22
N GLU A 296 22.72 -17.25 -13.47
CA GLU A 296 22.39 -17.06 -12.06
C GLU A 296 20.93 -16.61 -11.90
N ALA A 297 20.45 -15.68 -12.73
CA ALA A 297 19.06 -15.22 -12.69
C ALA A 297 18.07 -16.38 -12.91
N GLU A 298 18.32 -17.24 -13.90
CA GLU A 298 17.53 -18.44 -14.17
C GLU A 298 17.50 -19.38 -12.97
N ALA A 299 18.64 -19.61 -12.31
CA ALA A 299 18.71 -20.46 -11.13
C ALA A 299 17.88 -19.93 -9.96
N TYR A 300 17.89 -18.60 -9.73
CA TYR A 300 17.04 -17.98 -8.71
C TYR A 300 15.55 -18.02 -9.06
N CYS A 301 15.20 -17.88 -10.34
CA CYS A 301 13.82 -18.08 -10.79
C CYS A 301 13.32 -19.49 -10.46
N ARG A 302 14.12 -20.53 -10.74
CA ARG A 302 13.75 -21.91 -10.41
C ARG A 302 13.64 -22.17 -8.92
N ARG A 303 14.60 -21.68 -8.12
CA ARG A 303 14.49 -21.74 -6.64
C ARG A 303 13.20 -21.07 -6.13
N CYS A 304 12.80 -19.96 -6.75
CA CYS A 304 11.55 -19.27 -6.41
C CYS A 304 10.31 -20.15 -6.70
N ILE A 305 10.29 -20.82 -7.86
CA ILE A 305 9.22 -21.75 -8.26
C ILE A 305 9.20 -22.99 -7.37
N GLU A 306 10.36 -23.53 -6.98
CA GLU A 306 10.47 -24.65 -6.04
C GLU A 306 9.92 -24.29 -4.66
N ALA A 307 10.15 -23.04 -4.20
CA ALA A 307 9.64 -22.55 -2.93
C ALA A 307 8.11 -22.31 -2.96
N ASP A 308 7.59 -21.74 -4.06
CA ASP A 308 6.15 -21.57 -4.29
C ASP A 308 5.81 -21.66 -5.79
N PRO A 309 5.27 -22.79 -6.26
CA PRO A 309 4.86 -22.96 -7.66
C PRO A 309 3.74 -22.00 -8.11
N HIS A 310 3.03 -21.37 -7.17
CA HIS A 310 1.95 -20.43 -7.47
C HIS A 310 2.41 -18.96 -7.45
N PHE A 311 3.71 -18.70 -7.21
CA PHE A 311 4.28 -17.35 -7.25
C PHE A 311 4.42 -16.84 -8.70
N ILE A 312 3.30 -16.39 -9.28
CA ILE A 312 3.20 -16.06 -10.71
C ILE A 312 4.20 -14.99 -11.16
N SER A 313 4.60 -14.07 -10.28
CA SER A 313 5.43 -12.91 -10.62
C SER A 313 6.83 -13.26 -11.15
N VAL A 314 7.34 -14.49 -10.90
CA VAL A 314 8.68 -14.91 -11.37
C VAL A 314 8.65 -15.53 -12.78
N TYR A 315 7.51 -16.07 -13.21
CA TYR A 315 7.38 -16.77 -14.48
C TYR A 315 7.66 -15.91 -15.72
N PRO A 316 7.20 -14.64 -15.81
CA PRO A 316 7.54 -13.77 -16.93
C PRO A 316 9.05 -13.57 -17.07
N GLN A 317 9.75 -13.44 -15.95
CA GLN A 317 11.20 -13.27 -15.96
C GLN A 317 11.90 -14.53 -16.46
N LEU A 318 11.52 -15.71 -15.96
CA LEU A 318 12.04 -16.98 -16.45
C LEU A 318 11.77 -17.17 -17.94
N SER A 319 10.54 -16.89 -18.37
CA SER A 319 10.12 -16.98 -19.77
C SER A 319 10.99 -16.07 -20.66
N VAL A 320 11.24 -14.82 -20.26
CA VAL A 320 12.13 -13.93 -21.01
C VAL A 320 13.59 -14.42 -21.03
N LEU A 321 14.13 -14.88 -19.90
CA LEU A 321 15.50 -15.40 -19.81
C LEU A 321 15.72 -16.62 -20.73
N ARG A 322 14.66 -17.41 -20.94
CA ARG A 322 14.66 -18.63 -21.74
C ARG A 322 14.12 -18.46 -23.16
N ASN A 323 13.83 -17.24 -23.60
CA ASN A 323 13.17 -16.95 -24.88
C ASN A 323 11.89 -17.79 -25.08
N GLY A 324 11.04 -17.79 -24.07
CA GLY A 324 9.75 -18.49 -24.03
C GLY A 324 9.83 -19.93 -23.54
N TRP A 325 10.99 -20.59 -23.65
CA TRP A 325 11.10 -22.02 -23.39
C TRP A 325 11.00 -22.38 -21.90
N LEU A 326 9.87 -22.98 -21.50
CA LEU A 326 9.63 -23.55 -20.18
C LEU A 326 9.60 -25.08 -20.23
N SER A 327 9.97 -25.72 -19.12
CA SER A 327 9.78 -27.15 -18.93
C SER A 327 8.28 -27.51 -18.86
N ASP A 328 7.94 -28.78 -19.05
CA ASP A 328 6.55 -29.22 -18.95
C ASP A 328 5.98 -29.04 -17.53
N GLU A 329 6.81 -29.17 -16.50
CA GLU A 329 6.44 -28.90 -15.11
C GLU A 329 6.20 -27.40 -14.86
N GLU A 330 7.10 -26.54 -15.35
CA GLU A 330 6.96 -25.08 -15.26
C GLU A 330 5.68 -24.61 -15.98
N GLU A 331 5.38 -25.14 -17.17
CA GLU A 331 4.13 -24.86 -17.89
C GLU A 331 2.90 -25.40 -17.14
N ALA A 332 2.97 -26.60 -16.56
CA ALA A 332 1.88 -27.16 -15.77
C ALA A 332 1.53 -26.30 -14.56
N ASN A 333 2.53 -25.77 -13.86
CA ASN A 333 2.34 -24.84 -12.74
C ASN A 333 1.68 -23.53 -13.21
N ALA A 334 2.15 -22.94 -14.32
CA ALA A 334 1.50 -21.76 -14.91
C ALA A 334 0.05 -22.05 -15.32
N ARG A 335 -0.23 -23.25 -15.85
CA ARG A 335 -1.59 -23.67 -16.23
C ARG A 335 -2.51 -23.81 -15.02
N ALA A 336 -2.01 -24.35 -13.91
CA ALA A 336 -2.75 -24.41 -12.65
C ALA A 336 -3.16 -23.01 -12.16
N ILE A 337 -2.29 -22.01 -12.31
CA ILE A 337 -2.60 -20.60 -11.99
C ILE A 337 -3.68 -20.05 -12.92
N LEU A 338 -3.56 -20.27 -14.23
CA LEU A 338 -4.51 -19.80 -15.24
C LEU A 338 -5.93 -20.35 -15.00
N ASP A 339 -6.04 -21.62 -14.62
CA ASP A 339 -7.31 -22.32 -14.44
C ASP A 339 -7.91 -22.14 -13.02
N ASN A 340 -7.16 -21.57 -12.08
CA ASN A 340 -7.65 -21.27 -10.74
C ASN A 340 -8.54 -20.01 -10.72
N ALA A 341 -9.86 -20.23 -10.70
CA ALA A 341 -10.86 -19.16 -10.65
C ALA A 341 -10.87 -18.33 -9.35
N ALA A 342 -10.21 -18.78 -8.28
CA ALA A 342 -10.07 -18.00 -7.05
C ALA A 342 -8.98 -16.91 -7.15
N LEU A 343 -8.10 -16.99 -8.16
CA LEU A 343 -7.08 -15.98 -8.40
C LEU A 343 -7.62 -14.83 -9.25
N THR A 344 -6.99 -13.66 -9.12
CA THR A 344 -7.41 -12.46 -9.84
C THR A 344 -7.27 -12.65 -11.36
N PRO A 345 -8.09 -11.97 -12.18
CA PRO A 345 -7.94 -11.98 -13.63
C PRO A 345 -6.53 -11.54 -14.06
N GLY A 346 -5.88 -10.64 -13.32
CA GLY A 346 -4.50 -10.20 -13.56
C GLY A 346 -3.47 -11.34 -13.44
N SER A 347 -3.49 -12.10 -12.33
CA SER A 347 -2.59 -13.25 -12.16
C SER A 347 -2.81 -14.32 -13.23
N ARG A 348 -4.07 -14.58 -13.58
CA ARG A 348 -4.45 -15.53 -14.64
C ARG A 348 -4.00 -15.03 -16.02
N ALA A 349 -4.10 -13.73 -16.30
CA ALA A 349 -3.61 -13.14 -17.55
C ALA A 349 -2.09 -13.31 -17.70
N ILE A 350 -1.32 -13.05 -16.62
CA ILE A 350 0.14 -13.25 -16.62
C ILE A 350 0.49 -14.70 -16.95
N ALA A 351 -0.20 -15.66 -16.32
CA ALA A 351 -0.01 -17.08 -16.60
C ALA A 351 -0.31 -17.42 -18.07
N ALA A 352 -1.40 -16.89 -18.63
CA ALA A 352 -1.75 -17.09 -20.03
C ALA A 352 -0.68 -16.52 -21.00
N TYR A 353 -0.14 -15.32 -20.74
CA TYR A 353 0.94 -14.77 -21.56
C TYR A 353 2.20 -15.63 -21.53
N VAL A 354 2.56 -16.17 -20.36
CA VAL A 354 3.72 -17.05 -20.22
C VAL A 354 3.54 -18.37 -20.98
N ILE A 355 2.35 -18.98 -20.89
CA ILE A 355 2.02 -20.20 -21.64
C ILE A 355 2.01 -19.92 -23.15
N ALA A 356 1.45 -18.79 -23.58
CA ALA A 356 1.43 -18.40 -24.99
C ALA A 356 2.85 -18.24 -25.55
N HIS A 357 3.76 -17.60 -24.79
CA HIS A 357 5.16 -17.45 -25.18
C HIS A 357 5.90 -18.80 -25.24
N ASN A 358 5.58 -19.75 -24.35
CA ASN A 358 6.14 -21.11 -24.43
C ASN A 358 5.66 -21.87 -25.66
N ARG A 359 4.38 -21.74 -26.03
CA ARG A 359 3.83 -22.35 -27.25
C ARG A 359 4.48 -21.80 -28.51
N ASP A 360 4.65 -20.47 -28.58
CA ASP A 360 5.35 -19.80 -29.67
C ASP A 360 6.80 -20.31 -29.79
N ALA A 361 7.53 -20.37 -28.66
CA ALA A 361 8.88 -20.90 -28.60
C ALA A 361 8.99 -22.39 -29.00
N ARG A 362 7.92 -23.18 -28.82
CA ARG A 362 7.82 -24.58 -29.25
C ARG A 362 7.32 -24.74 -30.71
N GLY A 363 6.98 -23.64 -31.38
CA GLY A 363 6.48 -23.62 -32.77
C GLY A 363 4.98 -23.89 -32.92
N ASP A 364 4.22 -23.95 -31.82
CA ASP A 364 2.75 -24.04 -31.85
C ASP A 364 2.16 -22.63 -32.00
N ILE A 365 2.25 -22.08 -33.22
CA ILE A 365 1.87 -20.69 -33.50
C ILE A 365 0.36 -20.47 -33.33
N ASP A 366 -0.48 -21.37 -33.86
CA ASP A 366 -1.93 -21.25 -33.74
C ASP A 366 -2.37 -21.34 -32.27
N GLY A 367 -1.84 -22.31 -31.51
CA GLY A 367 -2.12 -22.44 -30.09
C GLY A 367 -1.57 -21.28 -29.25
N ALA A 368 -0.48 -20.63 -29.67
CA ALA A 368 0.04 -19.42 -29.05
C ALA A 368 -0.93 -18.24 -29.24
N PHE A 369 -1.39 -17.98 -30.47
CA PHE A 369 -2.35 -16.90 -30.75
C PHE A 369 -3.68 -17.09 -30.02
N GLU A 370 -4.21 -18.31 -29.96
CA GLU A 370 -5.40 -18.62 -29.15
C GLU A 370 -5.19 -18.29 -27.67
N THR A 371 -4.01 -18.61 -27.13
CA THR A 371 -3.68 -18.36 -25.73
C THR A 371 -3.44 -16.86 -25.47
N TYR A 372 -2.81 -16.14 -26.39
CA TYR A 372 -2.69 -14.67 -26.32
C TYR A 372 -4.06 -13.99 -26.34
N ALA A 373 -5.00 -14.45 -27.17
CA ALA A 373 -6.36 -13.94 -27.16
C ALA A 373 -7.05 -14.15 -25.80
N ARG A 374 -6.88 -15.34 -25.19
CA ARG A 374 -7.36 -15.62 -23.82
C ARG A 374 -6.70 -14.71 -22.78
N ALA A 375 -5.39 -14.49 -22.87
CA ALA A 375 -4.65 -13.60 -21.99
C ALA A 375 -5.16 -12.15 -22.07
N ASN A 376 -5.37 -11.65 -23.28
CA ASN A 376 -5.94 -10.31 -23.53
C ASN A 376 -7.36 -10.18 -22.96
N GLY A 377 -8.20 -11.20 -23.11
CA GLY A 377 -9.55 -11.21 -22.51
C GLY A 377 -9.53 -11.14 -20.98
N LEU A 378 -8.60 -11.85 -20.33
CA LEU A 378 -8.39 -11.76 -18.88
C LEU A 378 -7.83 -10.39 -18.45
N ALA A 379 -6.94 -9.81 -19.24
CA ALA A 379 -6.43 -8.46 -19.01
C ALA A 379 -7.54 -7.40 -19.15
N GLU A 380 -8.48 -7.57 -20.09
CA GLU A 380 -9.66 -6.72 -20.22
C GLU A 380 -10.61 -6.88 -19.04
N GLU A 381 -10.83 -8.10 -18.54
CA GLU A 381 -11.59 -8.36 -17.32
C GLU A 381 -10.98 -7.64 -16.11
N ARG A 382 -9.66 -7.77 -15.91
CA ARG A 382 -8.90 -7.02 -14.90
C ARG A 382 -9.14 -5.51 -15.05
N ASN A 383 -8.93 -4.97 -16.26
CA ASN A 383 -9.08 -3.55 -16.53
C ASN A 383 -10.51 -3.06 -16.24
N ARG A 384 -11.54 -3.85 -16.54
CA ARG A 384 -12.93 -3.50 -16.20
C ARG A 384 -13.16 -3.49 -14.69
N ALA A 385 -12.60 -4.45 -13.95
CA ALA A 385 -12.71 -4.51 -12.49
C ALA A 385 -11.96 -3.35 -11.80
N GLU A 386 -10.81 -2.96 -12.33
CA GLU A 386 -9.98 -1.85 -11.84
C GLU A 386 -10.40 -0.48 -12.40
N ASN A 387 -11.46 -0.43 -13.21
CA ASN A 387 -11.93 0.77 -13.91
C ASN A 387 -10.85 1.46 -14.78
N LEU A 388 -9.92 0.68 -15.32
CA LEU A 388 -8.88 1.09 -16.25
C LEU A 388 -9.39 0.99 -17.70
N ARG A 389 -10.35 1.83 -18.07
CA ARG A 389 -10.87 1.91 -19.45
C ARG A 389 -10.21 3.04 -20.19
N TYR A 390 -9.75 2.78 -21.41
CA TYR A 390 -9.29 3.83 -22.30
C TYR A 390 -10.48 4.69 -22.73
N ASP A 391 -10.44 5.97 -22.36
CA ASP A 391 -11.41 6.97 -22.76
C ASP A 391 -10.87 7.76 -23.94
N PHE A 392 -11.25 7.36 -25.15
CA PHE A 392 -10.83 8.04 -26.37
C PHE A 392 -11.34 9.49 -26.43
N GLU A 393 -12.60 9.73 -26.07
CA GLU A 393 -13.20 11.07 -26.12
C GLU A 393 -12.52 11.99 -25.11
N GLY A 394 -12.29 11.51 -23.89
CA GLY A 394 -11.54 12.23 -22.87
C GLY A 394 -10.10 12.52 -23.27
N HIS A 395 -9.40 11.56 -23.87
CA HIS A 395 -8.03 11.76 -24.36
C HIS A 395 -7.96 12.71 -25.57
N ALA A 396 -8.95 12.65 -26.47
CA ALA A 396 -9.07 13.59 -27.58
C ALA A 396 -9.32 15.02 -27.07
N ALA A 397 -10.27 15.20 -26.13
CA ALA A 397 -10.53 16.48 -25.50
C ALA A 397 -9.33 17.02 -24.71
N TRP A 398 -8.56 16.14 -24.06
CA TRP A 398 -7.29 16.49 -23.41
C TRP A 398 -6.26 16.99 -24.41
N THR A 399 -6.13 16.30 -25.55
CA THR A 399 -5.24 16.72 -26.65
C THR A 399 -5.66 18.08 -27.22
N ASP A 400 -6.96 18.29 -27.44
CA ASP A 400 -7.50 19.58 -27.89
C ASP A 400 -7.24 20.70 -26.87
N ALA A 401 -7.31 20.41 -25.58
CA ALA A 401 -6.97 21.35 -24.52
C ALA A 401 -5.49 21.76 -24.56
N ILE A 402 -4.57 20.80 -24.74
CA ILE A 402 -3.13 21.07 -24.93
C ILE A 402 -2.93 21.99 -26.15
N ILE A 403 -3.51 21.62 -27.29
CA ILE A 403 -3.41 22.39 -28.54
C ILE A 403 -3.98 23.80 -28.36
N SER A 404 -5.10 23.94 -27.65
CA SER A 404 -5.74 25.24 -27.39
C SER A 404 -4.84 26.14 -26.55
N VAL A 405 -4.29 25.63 -25.47
CA VAL A 405 -3.40 26.37 -24.57
C VAL A 405 -2.13 26.79 -25.32
N PHE A 406 -1.49 25.87 -26.04
CA PHE A 406 -0.22 26.14 -26.74
C PHE A 406 -0.37 26.56 -28.21
N ARG A 407 -1.57 27.01 -28.63
CA ARG A 407 -1.84 27.41 -30.02
C ARG A 407 -0.88 28.49 -30.51
N SER A 408 -0.52 29.41 -29.62
CA SER A 408 0.57 30.37 -29.84
C SER A 408 1.67 30.05 -28.84
N PRO A 409 2.89 29.70 -29.30
CA PRO A 409 3.96 29.35 -28.38
C PRO A 409 4.25 30.54 -27.46
N PRO A 410 4.32 30.33 -26.14
CA PRO A 410 4.67 31.40 -25.21
C PRO A 410 6.07 31.92 -25.54
N PRO A 411 6.34 33.22 -25.32
CA PRO A 411 7.66 33.77 -25.54
C PRO A 411 8.68 33.01 -24.69
N ILE A 412 9.68 32.42 -25.35
CA ILE A 412 10.77 31.75 -24.66
C ILE A 412 11.62 32.83 -24.01
N VAL A 413 11.63 32.88 -22.69
CA VAL A 413 12.46 33.80 -21.91
C VAL A 413 13.82 33.13 -21.70
N GLU A 414 14.92 33.80 -22.05
CA GLU A 414 16.28 33.25 -21.95
C GLU A 414 16.77 33.10 -20.49
N GLU A 415 16.11 33.76 -19.53
CA GLU A 415 16.39 33.62 -18.11
C GLU A 415 16.13 32.18 -17.66
N SER A 416 17.22 31.44 -17.45
CA SER A 416 17.21 30.16 -16.75
C SER A 416 17.18 30.42 -15.27
N HIS A 417 16.16 29.91 -14.57
CA HIS A 417 16.10 29.94 -13.10
C HIS A 417 16.83 28.75 -12.45
N HIS A 418 17.56 27.97 -13.24
CA HIS A 418 18.34 26.83 -12.76
C HIS A 418 19.82 26.97 -13.19
N GLU A 419 20.71 26.92 -12.20
CA GLU A 419 22.15 26.76 -12.36
C GLU A 419 22.51 25.30 -12.04
N GLY A 420 22.71 24.49 -13.08
CA GLY A 420 23.05 23.08 -12.91
C GLY A 420 22.91 22.28 -14.21
N ALA A 421 22.97 20.95 -14.09
CA ALA A 421 22.88 20.04 -15.23
C ALA A 421 21.61 20.28 -16.05
N GLN A 422 21.73 20.29 -17.37
CA GLN A 422 20.61 20.58 -18.28
C GLN A 422 19.96 19.30 -18.79
N PRO A 423 18.63 19.14 -18.65
CA PRO A 423 17.94 17.99 -19.22
C PRO A 423 17.88 18.08 -20.75
N ILE A 424 17.99 16.93 -21.40
CA ILE A 424 17.71 16.70 -22.82
C ILE A 424 16.46 15.85 -22.88
N PHE A 425 15.35 16.41 -23.37
CA PHE A 425 14.08 15.68 -23.43
C PHE A 425 13.99 14.91 -24.74
N ILE A 426 13.80 13.60 -24.67
CA ILE A 426 13.58 12.73 -25.82
C ILE A 426 12.11 12.31 -25.80
N ILE A 427 11.32 12.92 -26.68
CA ILE A 427 9.86 12.77 -26.70
C ILE A 427 9.42 12.06 -27.98
N GLY A 428 8.22 11.47 -27.96
CA GLY A 428 7.63 10.84 -29.13
C GLY A 428 6.53 9.84 -28.76
N LEU A 429 5.96 9.18 -29.76
CA LEU A 429 4.99 8.10 -29.53
C LEU A 429 5.70 6.81 -29.09
N PRO A 430 5.03 5.90 -28.36
CA PRO A 430 5.56 4.57 -28.07
C PRO A 430 6.11 3.88 -29.32
N ARG A 431 7.26 3.19 -29.18
CA ARG A 431 7.93 2.42 -30.25
C ARG A 431 8.50 3.26 -31.42
N CYS A 432 8.70 4.56 -31.21
CA CYS A 432 9.33 5.47 -32.17
C CYS A 432 10.86 5.30 -32.34
N GLY A 433 11.52 4.51 -31.48
CA GLY A 433 12.99 4.34 -31.48
C GLY A 433 13.74 5.25 -30.50
N SER A 434 13.04 5.83 -29.53
CA SER A 434 13.62 6.72 -28.52
C SER A 434 14.77 6.10 -27.71
N THR A 435 14.74 4.80 -27.39
CA THR A 435 15.84 4.11 -26.69
C THR A 435 17.14 4.08 -27.49
N LEU A 436 17.06 3.92 -28.83
CA LEU A 436 18.25 3.98 -29.69
C LEU A 436 18.81 5.40 -29.69
N VAL A 437 17.94 6.41 -29.80
CA VAL A 437 18.33 7.82 -29.76
C VAL A 437 19.00 8.17 -28.43
N GLU A 438 18.41 7.74 -27.31
CA GLU A 438 19.00 7.90 -25.99
C GLU A 438 20.38 7.25 -25.90
N SER A 439 20.53 6.00 -26.35
CA SER A 439 21.81 5.29 -26.35
C SER A 439 22.90 6.03 -27.12
N VAL A 440 22.55 6.62 -28.27
CA VAL A 440 23.47 7.43 -29.09
C VAL A 440 23.88 8.70 -28.35
N ILE A 441 22.92 9.41 -27.74
CA ILE A 441 23.18 10.66 -27.03
C ILE A 441 24.00 10.42 -25.75
N SER A 442 23.64 9.40 -24.97
CA SER A 442 24.30 9.06 -23.71
C SER A 442 25.69 8.45 -23.88
N ALA A 443 26.08 8.08 -25.09
CA ALA A 443 27.45 7.72 -25.41
C ALA A 443 28.41 8.93 -25.30
N HIS A 444 27.89 10.16 -25.29
CA HIS A 444 28.69 11.36 -25.10
C HIS A 444 29.23 11.46 -23.66
N SER A 445 30.49 11.87 -23.52
CA SER A 445 31.18 11.97 -22.22
C SER A 445 30.51 12.95 -21.25
N GLU A 446 29.74 13.91 -21.76
CA GLU A 446 29.02 14.94 -21.00
C GLU A 446 27.52 14.67 -20.80
N VAL A 447 27.00 13.49 -21.19
CA VAL A 447 25.57 13.16 -21.01
C VAL A 447 25.36 11.90 -20.18
N ASP A 448 24.56 12.00 -19.12
CA ASP A 448 24.07 10.84 -18.36
C ASP A 448 22.75 10.31 -18.96
N ALA A 449 22.61 8.98 -19.04
CA ALA A 449 21.35 8.34 -19.47
C ALA A 449 20.34 8.33 -18.32
N GLY A 450 19.23 9.05 -18.48
CA GLY A 450 18.22 9.14 -17.43
C GLY A 450 17.02 8.21 -17.57
N GLY A 451 16.76 7.65 -18.75
CA GLY A 451 15.63 6.75 -18.96
C GLY A 451 14.30 7.50 -18.88
N GLU A 452 13.26 6.88 -18.32
CA GLU A 452 11.94 7.48 -18.20
C GLU A 452 11.76 8.12 -16.82
N MET A 453 11.60 9.45 -16.79
CA MET A 453 11.34 10.18 -15.56
C MET A 453 9.88 10.63 -15.45
N PRO A 454 9.17 10.33 -14.36
CA PRO A 454 7.74 10.69 -14.23
C PRO A 454 7.50 12.15 -13.78
N MET A 455 8.54 12.89 -13.39
CA MET A 455 8.39 14.21 -12.78
C MET A 455 7.67 15.21 -13.69
N MET A 456 7.98 15.22 -15.00
CA MET A 456 7.37 16.16 -15.94
C MET A 456 5.85 15.94 -16.10
N PRO A 457 5.35 14.73 -16.40
CA PRO A 457 3.91 14.47 -16.46
C PRO A 457 3.20 14.79 -15.13
N ASN A 458 3.83 14.48 -13.99
CA ASN A 458 3.27 14.73 -12.66
C ASN A 458 3.15 16.23 -12.32
N MET A 459 3.93 17.08 -12.98
CA MET A 459 3.83 18.53 -12.86
C MET A 459 2.91 19.15 -13.92
N PHE A 460 3.00 18.68 -15.16
CA PHE A 460 2.25 19.21 -16.29
C PHE A 460 0.74 18.94 -16.16
N ASN A 461 0.34 17.73 -15.79
CA ASN A 461 -1.07 17.36 -15.78
C ASN A 461 -1.92 18.19 -14.78
N PRO A 462 -1.49 18.39 -13.51
CA PRO A 462 -2.19 19.29 -12.60
C PRO A 462 -2.20 20.74 -13.08
N TRP A 463 -1.09 21.23 -13.63
CA TRP A 463 -1.00 22.59 -14.18
C TRP A 463 -1.97 22.79 -15.33
N LEU A 464 -2.02 21.87 -16.30
CA LEU A 464 -2.94 21.97 -17.42
C LEU A 464 -4.38 21.97 -16.94
N LYS A 465 -4.76 21.07 -16.00
CA LYS A 465 -6.12 21.03 -15.43
C LYS A 465 -6.54 22.36 -14.80
N ALA A 466 -5.63 23.09 -14.17
CA ALA A 466 -5.90 24.39 -13.58
C ALA A 466 -6.03 25.51 -14.63
N ASN A 467 -5.31 25.42 -15.76
CA ASN A 467 -5.13 26.54 -16.68
C ASN A 467 -5.86 26.40 -18.03
N TYR A 468 -6.24 25.19 -18.45
CA TYR A 468 -6.79 24.98 -19.80
C TYR A 468 -8.10 25.74 -20.06
N ARG A 469 -8.93 25.92 -19.02
CA ARG A 469 -10.18 26.70 -19.12
C ARG A 469 -9.95 28.21 -19.24
N LEU A 470 -8.81 28.68 -18.76
CA LEU A 470 -8.41 30.08 -18.85
C LEU A 470 -7.74 30.38 -20.21
N GLY A 471 -7.32 29.34 -20.95
CA GLY A 471 -6.53 29.50 -22.16
C GLY A 471 -5.12 30.05 -21.89
N GLU A 472 -4.65 29.98 -20.64
CA GLU A 472 -3.38 30.54 -20.22
C GLU A 472 -2.23 29.56 -20.51
N ALA A 473 -1.34 29.96 -21.41
CA ALA A 473 -0.18 29.18 -21.81
C ALA A 473 1.10 29.53 -21.04
N ALA A 474 1.15 30.74 -20.47
CA ALA A 474 2.37 31.33 -19.94
C ALA A 474 2.50 31.07 -18.44
N LEU A 475 3.64 30.53 -18.03
CA LEU A 475 4.03 30.45 -16.63
C LEU A 475 4.62 31.79 -16.15
N LEU A 476 4.16 32.25 -14.98
CA LEU A 476 4.78 33.37 -14.29
C LEU A 476 6.25 33.02 -13.95
N PRO A 477 7.18 33.99 -13.89
CA PRO A 477 8.59 33.71 -13.57
C PRO A 477 8.79 32.87 -12.30
N ALA A 478 8.04 33.16 -11.23
CA ALA A 478 8.09 32.41 -9.98
C ALA A 478 7.63 30.94 -10.14
N GLU A 479 6.62 30.70 -10.98
CA GLU A 479 6.11 29.36 -11.26
C GLU A 479 7.11 28.55 -12.08
N ARG A 480 7.82 29.20 -13.03
CA ARG A 480 8.91 28.57 -13.80
C ARG A 480 10.05 28.12 -12.90
N GLY A 481 10.52 28.99 -12.01
CA GLY A 481 11.57 28.66 -11.03
C GLY A 481 11.16 27.50 -10.12
N ALA A 482 9.97 27.58 -9.52
CA ALA A 482 9.46 26.53 -8.64
C ALA A 482 9.28 25.18 -9.37
N ALA A 483 8.83 25.21 -10.63
CA ALA A 483 8.73 24.02 -11.47
C ALA A 483 10.11 23.42 -11.77
N ALA A 484 11.08 24.24 -12.18
CA ALA A 484 12.44 23.79 -12.48
C ALA A 484 13.08 23.16 -11.24
N GLU A 485 13.03 23.81 -10.08
CA GLU A 485 13.52 23.27 -8.81
C GLU A 485 12.83 21.95 -8.44
N ARG A 486 11.51 21.86 -8.64
CA ARG A 486 10.76 20.64 -8.34
C ARG A 486 11.20 19.47 -9.21
N TYR A 487 11.40 19.69 -10.50
CA TYR A 487 11.91 18.66 -11.41
C TYR A 487 13.34 18.25 -11.01
N MET A 488 14.22 19.22 -10.76
CA MET A 488 15.62 18.96 -10.42
C MET A 488 15.79 18.24 -9.07
N ARG A 489 14.88 18.44 -8.10
CA ARG A 489 14.86 17.64 -6.87
C ARG A 489 14.60 16.15 -7.09
N GLY A 490 13.96 15.77 -8.19
CA GLY A 490 13.71 14.37 -8.55
C GLY A 490 14.80 13.76 -9.43
N VAL A 491 15.80 14.55 -9.85
CA VAL A 491 16.90 14.04 -10.68
C VAL A 491 17.83 13.18 -9.82
N PRO A 492 18.15 11.95 -10.25
CA PRO A 492 19.02 11.05 -9.49
C PRO A 492 20.37 11.68 -9.15
N THR A 493 20.78 11.58 -7.89
CA THR A 493 22.07 12.09 -7.39
C THR A 493 23.29 11.47 -8.08
N ARG A 494 23.13 10.28 -8.68
CA ARG A 494 24.18 9.61 -9.48
C ARG A 494 24.54 10.34 -10.78
N PHE A 495 23.70 11.26 -11.25
CA PHE A 495 24.06 12.07 -12.42
C PHE A 495 25.05 13.14 -12.01
N THR A 496 26.21 13.11 -12.67
CA THR A 496 27.32 14.01 -12.35
C THR A 496 27.77 14.82 -13.56
N LYS A 497 27.26 14.48 -14.75
CA LYS A 497 27.60 15.17 -15.99
C LYS A 497 26.76 16.45 -16.16
N PRO A 498 27.22 17.41 -16.98
CA PRO A 498 26.53 18.69 -17.17
C PRO A 498 25.19 18.55 -17.93
N ARG A 499 24.89 17.39 -18.52
CA ARG A 499 23.62 17.10 -19.17
C ARG A 499 23.15 15.69 -18.84
N PHE A 500 21.84 15.47 -18.91
CA PHE A 500 21.25 14.14 -18.79
C PHE A 500 20.02 14.00 -19.69
N THR A 501 19.66 12.79 -20.10
CA THR A 501 18.44 12.54 -20.86
C THR A 501 17.23 12.36 -19.94
N ASP A 502 16.07 12.85 -20.36
CA ASP A 502 14.76 12.37 -19.91
C ASP A 502 13.98 11.91 -21.14
N LYS A 503 13.83 10.59 -21.24
CA LYS A 503 13.19 9.87 -22.33
C LYS A 503 11.81 9.35 -21.93
N ASN A 504 11.11 10.01 -21.02
CA ASN A 504 9.69 9.74 -20.83
C ASN A 504 8.89 10.20 -22.06
N LEU A 505 8.29 9.26 -22.77
CA LEU A 505 7.57 9.54 -24.02
C LEU A 505 6.35 10.44 -23.84
N LEU A 506 5.71 10.39 -22.66
CA LEU A 506 4.56 11.22 -22.32
C LEU A 506 4.92 12.72 -22.18
N ASN A 507 6.21 13.05 -22.10
CA ASN A 507 6.69 14.44 -22.18
C ASN A 507 6.32 15.11 -23.52
N LEU A 508 5.91 14.34 -24.53
CA LEU A 508 5.35 14.86 -25.77
C LEU A 508 4.18 15.83 -25.51
N GLU A 509 3.30 15.49 -24.57
CA GLU A 509 2.16 16.33 -24.19
C GLU A 509 2.60 17.63 -23.50
N ALA A 510 3.73 17.59 -22.80
CA ALA A 510 4.27 18.68 -22.01
C ALA A 510 5.29 19.56 -22.77
N ALA A 511 5.50 19.38 -24.07
CA ALA A 511 6.60 20.03 -24.80
C ALA A 511 6.61 21.57 -24.67
N GLY A 512 5.43 22.22 -24.74
CA GLY A 512 5.30 23.66 -24.55
C GLY A 512 5.51 24.12 -23.11
N PHE A 513 5.21 23.26 -22.14
CA PHE A 513 5.49 23.51 -20.72
C PHE A 513 6.99 23.37 -20.42
N ILE A 514 7.62 22.30 -20.94
CA ILE A 514 9.06 22.05 -20.84
C ILE A 514 9.86 23.23 -21.39
N ALA A 515 9.50 23.76 -22.56
CA ALA A 515 10.20 24.89 -23.17
C ALA A 515 10.16 26.17 -22.32
N GLN A 516 9.17 26.31 -21.43
CA GLN A 516 9.08 27.44 -20.49
C GLN A 516 9.85 27.19 -19.20
N VAL A 517 9.84 25.96 -18.69
CA VAL A 517 10.53 25.59 -17.45
C VAL A 517 12.04 25.49 -17.68
N PHE A 518 12.45 24.91 -18.81
CA PHE A 518 13.84 24.72 -19.20
C PHE A 518 14.12 25.32 -20.59
N PRO A 519 14.20 26.66 -20.70
CA PRO A 519 14.38 27.34 -21.99
C PRO A 519 15.71 27.01 -22.69
N ARG A 520 16.70 26.49 -21.95
CA ARG A 520 18.01 26.06 -22.46
C ARG A 520 18.08 24.57 -22.80
N SER A 521 17.03 23.80 -22.48
CA SER A 521 17.01 22.36 -22.75
C SER A 521 16.75 22.07 -24.22
N VAL A 522 17.38 21.00 -24.70
CA VAL A 522 17.11 20.48 -26.04
C VAL A 522 15.93 19.51 -25.95
N ILE A 523 14.93 19.70 -26.81
CA ILE A 523 13.80 18.77 -26.97
C ILE A 523 13.95 18.06 -28.31
N ILE A 524 14.12 16.75 -28.29
CA ILE A 524 14.27 15.88 -29.45
C ILE A 524 12.97 15.10 -29.64
N ASN A 525 12.19 15.47 -30.66
CA ASN A 525 10.97 14.76 -31.04
C ASN A 525 11.29 13.65 -32.05
N VAL A 526 11.24 12.39 -31.60
CA VAL A 526 11.48 11.22 -32.43
C VAL A 526 10.19 10.84 -33.15
N ARG A 527 10.18 11.04 -34.46
CA ARG A 527 9.01 10.77 -35.31
C ARG A 527 9.21 9.50 -36.11
N ARG A 528 8.16 8.69 -36.12
CA ARG A 528 8.02 7.49 -36.95
C ARG A 528 6.65 7.51 -37.60
N ASN A 529 6.48 6.81 -38.72
CA ASN A 529 5.17 6.69 -39.37
C ASN A 529 4.14 6.16 -38.34
N PRO A 530 2.98 6.83 -38.13
CA PRO A 530 1.99 6.39 -37.16
C PRO A 530 1.50 4.95 -37.36
N VAL A 531 1.40 4.48 -38.62
CA VAL A 531 1.03 3.10 -38.93
C VAL A 531 2.11 2.12 -38.46
N GLU A 532 3.38 2.47 -38.65
CA GLU A 532 4.48 1.66 -38.14
C GLU A 532 4.56 1.65 -36.62
N ASN A 533 4.26 2.78 -35.96
CA ASN A 533 4.15 2.82 -34.50
C ASN A 533 3.05 1.88 -34.03
N GLY A 534 1.85 1.94 -34.62
CA GLY A 534 0.76 1.04 -34.31
C GLY A 534 1.14 -0.44 -34.50
N LEU A 535 1.76 -0.77 -35.63
CA LEU A 535 2.24 -2.13 -35.91
C LEU A 535 3.30 -2.58 -34.88
N ALA A 536 4.21 -1.69 -34.48
CA ALA A 536 5.28 -2.00 -33.53
C ALA A 536 4.83 -2.04 -32.05
N ILE A 537 3.63 -1.56 -31.74
CA ILE A 537 2.96 -1.72 -30.44
C ILE A 537 2.23 -3.07 -30.39
N TRP A 538 1.68 -3.52 -31.52
CA TRP A 538 0.93 -4.77 -31.61
C TRP A 538 1.83 -6.01 -31.65
N ARG A 539 3.03 -5.89 -32.23
CA ARG A 539 4.11 -6.90 -32.18
C ARG A 539 4.91 -6.77 -30.89
#